data_AF-A0A2N1WBU0-F1
#
_entry.id   AF-A0A2N1WBU0-F1
#
_cell.length_a   1.000
_cell.length_b   1.000
_cell.length_c   1.000
_cell.angle_alpha   90.00
_cell.angle_beta   90.00
_cell.angle_gamma   90.00
#
_symmetry.space_group_name_H-M   'P 1'
#
loop_
_entity.id
_entity.type
_entity.pdbx_description
1 polymer ?
#
loop_
_entity_poly.entity_id
_entity_poly.type
_entity_poly.pdbx_seq_one_letter_code
_entity_poly.pdbx_strand_id
1 'polypeptide(L)'
;MGRAADDLTRQTGLGMLFHMKTTLILPDHLVRQLKHRAAEQGATLSAVVAEALRRGLAESAPADLAPLPSHRMGAALVDVSDRDALFRAMEER
;
A
#
# COMPACT_ATOMS: atom_id res chain seq x y z
N MET A 1 38.84 4.05 -10.41
CA MET A 1 38.52 5.38 -10.96
C MET A 1 37.09 5.31 -11.49
N GLY A 2 36.12 5.88 -10.78
CA GLY A 2 34.68 5.70 -11.05
C GLY A 2 33.85 5.93 -9.79
N ARG A 3 33.90 7.17 -9.26
CA ARG A 3 33.05 7.67 -8.17
C ARG A 3 31.59 7.68 -8.66
N ALA A 4 30.68 7.03 -7.93
CA ALA A 4 29.85 7.60 -6.87
C ALA A 4 28.71 8.48 -7.42
N ALA A 5 27.45 8.08 -7.18
CA ALA A 5 26.35 8.94 -6.71
C ALA A 5 24.92 8.32 -6.85
N ASP A 6 24.68 7.08 -6.43
CA ASP A 6 23.31 6.52 -6.39
C ASP A 6 22.95 6.01 -4.98
N ASP A 7 23.20 6.84 -3.96
CA ASP A 7 22.83 6.50 -2.58
C ASP A 7 22.43 7.74 -1.77
N LEU A 8 21.41 8.47 -2.26
CA LEU A 8 20.81 9.61 -1.55
C LEU A 8 19.29 9.42 -1.35
N THR A 9 18.88 8.23 -0.88
CA THR A 9 17.48 7.94 -0.51
C THR A 9 17.35 7.55 0.96
N ARG A 10 18.13 8.19 1.85
CA ARG A 10 17.92 8.13 3.31
C ARG A 10 17.98 9.52 3.92
N GLN A 11 17.09 10.38 3.48
CA GLN A 11 16.95 11.74 4.02
C GLN A 11 16.04 11.75 5.25
N THR A 12 16.48 11.07 6.31
CA THR A 12 15.75 10.99 7.60
C THR A 12 16.22 12.06 8.60
N GLY A 13 17.17 12.92 8.24
CA GLY A 13 17.79 13.91 9.15
C GLY A 13 17.70 15.40 8.76
N LEU A 14 17.12 15.76 7.60
CA LEU A 14 17.02 17.14 7.10
C LEU A 14 15.58 17.71 7.08
N GLY A 15 14.60 16.95 7.56
CA GLY A 15 13.17 17.24 7.40
C GLY A 15 12.64 18.52 8.06
N MET A 16 13.43 19.19 8.91
CA MET A 16 13.00 20.43 9.55
C MET A 16 13.25 21.70 8.71
N LEU A 17 14.15 21.70 7.72
CA LEU A 17 14.69 22.96 7.17
C LEU A 17 14.28 23.33 5.73
N PHE A 18 13.60 22.47 4.96
CA PHE A 18 13.21 22.80 3.57
C PHE A 18 11.75 22.43 3.27
N HIS A 19 10.82 23.28 3.69
CA HIS A 19 9.43 23.19 3.24
C HIS A 19 9.20 24.19 2.10
N MET A 20 8.81 23.72 0.92
CA MET A 20 8.37 24.59 -0.16
C MET A 20 6.96 25.11 0.12
N LYS A 21 6.72 26.40 -0.08
CA LYS A 21 5.37 26.95 -0.11
C LYS A 21 4.80 26.74 -1.51
N THR A 22 3.79 25.89 -1.61
CA THR A 22 3.07 25.65 -2.86
C THR A 22 1.67 26.25 -2.77
N THR A 23 1.15 26.68 -3.92
CA THR A 23 -0.25 27.07 -4.08
C THR A 23 -0.95 25.95 -4.83
N LEU A 24 -1.98 25.36 -4.23
CA LEU A 24 -2.77 24.27 -4.81
C LEU A 24 -4.22 24.74 -4.96
N ILE A 25 -4.85 24.42 -6.08
CA ILE A 25 -6.29 24.61 -6.26
C ILE A 25 -7.01 23.41 -5.65
N LEU A 26 -7.83 23.67 -4.63
CA LEU A 26 -8.58 22.64 -3.90
C LEU A 26 -10.07 22.99 -3.91
N PRO A 27 -10.97 22.02 -4.15
CA PRO A 27 -12.40 22.22 -3.96
C PRO A 27 -12.75 22.75 -2.56
N ASP A 28 -13.72 23.68 -2.47
CA ASP A 28 -14.12 24.33 -1.21
C ASP A 28 -14.47 23.35 -0.09
N HIS A 29 -15.13 22.24 -0.44
CA HIS A 29 -15.53 21.23 0.54
C HIS A 29 -14.32 20.55 1.19
N LEU A 30 -13.22 20.33 0.45
CA LEU A 30 -11.98 19.79 1.00
C LEU A 30 -11.31 20.79 1.92
N VAL A 31 -11.27 22.08 1.55
CA VAL A 31 -10.70 23.13 2.40
C VAL A 31 -11.45 23.22 3.73
N ARG A 32 -12.78 23.09 3.73
CA ARG A 32 -13.58 23.06 4.97
C ARG A 32 -13.23 21.85 5.84
N GLN A 33 -13.14 20.66 5.26
CA GLN A 33 -12.77 19.44 5.99
C GLN A 33 -11.37 19.54 6.59
N LEU A 34 -10.40 20.05 5.81
CA LEU A 34 -9.03 20.23 6.27
C LEU A 34 -8.95 21.25 7.42
N LYS A 35 -9.72 22.35 7.37
CA LYS A 35 -9.82 23.33 8.46
C LYS A 35 -10.43 22.73 9.72
N HIS A 36 -11.50 21.96 9.59
CA HIS A 36 -12.13 21.27 10.72
C HIS A 36 -11.12 20.34 11.41
N ARG A 37 -10.44 19.51 10.61
CA ARG A 37 -9.42 18.59 11.10
C ARG A 37 -8.23 19.29 11.74
N ALA A 38 -7.81 20.44 11.21
CA ALA A 38 -6.76 21.27 11.81
C ALA A 38 -7.16 21.79 13.19
N ALA A 39 -8.41 22.24 13.36
CA ALA A 39 -8.95 22.69 14.63
C ALA A 39 -9.05 21.54 15.65
N GLU A 40 -9.55 20.38 15.25
CA GLU A 40 -9.63 19.17 16.10
C GLU A 40 -8.26 18.69 16.58
N GLN A 41 -7.24 18.79 15.72
CA GLN A 41 -5.89 18.32 16.02
C GLN A 41 -5.01 19.37 16.71
N GLY A 42 -5.46 20.61 16.86
CA GLY A 42 -4.63 21.73 17.30
C GLY A 42 -3.42 21.97 16.39
N ALA A 43 -3.57 21.69 15.08
CA ALA A 43 -2.50 21.72 14.09
C ALA A 43 -2.74 22.81 13.03
N THR A 44 -1.70 23.15 12.27
CA THR A 44 -1.84 24.08 11.14
C THR A 44 -2.44 23.40 9.92
N LEU A 45 -3.17 24.16 9.08
CA LEU A 45 -3.73 23.65 7.82
C LEU A 45 -2.65 23.01 6.93
N SER A 46 -1.45 23.61 6.85
CA SER A 46 -0.33 23.07 6.09
C SER A 46 0.18 21.74 6.65
N ALA A 47 0.20 21.55 7.97
CA ALA A 47 0.61 20.30 8.58
C ALA A 47 -0.39 19.18 8.27
N VAL A 48 -1.69 19.47 8.34
CA VAL A 48 -2.76 18.52 7.98
C VAL A 48 -2.69 18.13 6.50
N VAL A 49 -2.50 19.11 5.60
CA VAL A 49 -2.34 18.85 4.16
C VAL A 49 -1.10 18.01 3.87
N ALA A 50 0.04 18.36 4.48
CA ALA A 50 1.29 17.62 4.29
C ALA A 50 1.18 16.16 4.78
N GLU A 51 0.50 15.92 5.92
CA GLU A 51 0.23 14.57 6.41
C GLU A 51 -0.70 13.79 5.47
N ALA A 52 -1.78 14.42 4.98
CA ALA A 52 -2.69 13.77 4.04
C ALA A 52 -1.98 13.38 2.74
N LEU A 53 -1.13 14.27 2.20
CA LEU A 53 -0.31 13.98 1.02
C LEU A 53 0.72 12.88 1.30
N ARG A 54 1.41 12.90 2.45
CA ARG A 54 2.35 11.83 2.83
C ARG A 54 1.68 10.47 2.86
N ARG A 55 0.46 10.38 3.41
CA ARG A 55 -0.32 9.13 3.43
C ARG A 55 -0.79 8.72 2.04
N GLY A 56 -1.26 9.67 1.23
CA GLY A 56 -1.76 9.38 -0.13
C GLY A 56 -0.66 9.01 -1.12
N LEU A 57 0.57 9.49 -0.90
CA LEU A 57 1.73 9.21 -1.72
C LEU A 57 2.60 8.06 -1.19
N ALA A 58 2.34 7.58 0.03
CA ALA A 58 2.99 6.37 0.51
C ALA A 58 2.51 5.21 -0.37
N GLU A 59 3.41 4.65 -1.17
CA GLU A 59 3.16 3.39 -1.86
C GLU A 59 2.70 2.38 -0.80
N SER A 60 1.56 1.72 -1.06
CA SER A 60 1.20 0.56 -0.25
C SER A 60 2.27 -0.47 -0.51
N ALA A 61 3.20 -0.62 0.43
CA ALA A 61 4.07 -1.79 0.44
C ALA A 61 3.15 -3.00 0.28
N PRO A 62 3.45 -3.92 -0.66
CA PRO A 62 2.65 -5.13 -0.78
C PRO A 62 2.52 -5.70 0.62
N ALA A 63 1.27 -5.77 1.11
CA ALA A 63 1.02 -6.32 2.43
C ALA A 63 1.69 -7.69 2.46
N ASP A 64 2.48 -7.97 3.49
CA ASP A 64 3.06 -9.28 3.69
C ASP A 64 1.90 -10.23 4.02
N LEU A 65 1.28 -10.76 2.97
CA LEU A 65 0.14 -11.64 3.08
C LEU A 65 0.66 -12.94 3.68
N ALA A 66 0.02 -13.37 4.76
CA ALA A 66 0.28 -14.69 5.30
C ALA A 66 0.13 -15.73 4.18
N PRO A 67 1.02 -16.74 4.10
CA PRO A 67 0.90 -17.78 3.09
C PRO A 67 -0.46 -18.46 3.21
N LEU A 68 -1.06 -18.81 2.06
CA LEU A 68 -2.30 -19.59 2.05
C LEU A 68 -2.10 -20.91 2.81
N PRO A 69 -3.13 -21.39 3.54
CA PRO A 69 -3.03 -22.68 4.22
C PRO A 69 -2.71 -23.78 3.20
N SER A 70 -1.70 -24.59 3.51
CA SER A 70 -1.34 -25.75 2.70
C SER A 70 -1.87 -27.03 3.34
N HIS A 71 -2.44 -27.89 2.50
CA HIS A 71 -2.99 -29.18 2.93
C HIS A 71 -2.27 -30.32 2.19
N ARG A 72 -1.95 -31.40 2.93
CA ARG A 72 -1.39 -32.62 2.35
C ARG A 72 -2.52 -33.46 1.77
N MET A 73 -2.78 -33.33 0.47
CA MET A 73 -3.89 -34.00 -0.23
C MET A 73 -3.61 -35.47 -0.60
N GLY A 74 -2.42 -35.99 -0.30
CA GLY A 74 -2.03 -37.35 -0.67
C GLY A 74 -1.61 -37.48 -2.14
N ALA A 75 -1.57 -38.73 -2.63
CA ALA A 75 -1.30 -39.00 -4.05
C ALA A 75 -2.57 -38.74 -4.88
N ALA A 76 -2.40 -38.33 -6.13
CA ALA A 76 -3.51 -38.18 -7.06
C ALA A 76 -4.19 -39.55 -7.29
N LEU A 77 -5.51 -39.60 -7.11
CA LEU A 77 -6.31 -40.82 -7.33
C LEU A 77 -6.51 -41.11 -8.82
N VAL A 78 -6.59 -40.05 -9.63
CA VAL A 78 -6.83 -40.09 -11.08
C VAL A 78 -6.07 -38.93 -11.74
N ASP A 79 -5.73 -39.07 -13.02
CA ASP A 79 -5.30 -37.93 -13.82
C ASP A 79 -6.50 -36.98 -14.01
N VAL A 80 -6.36 -35.74 -13.53
CA VAL A 80 -7.41 -34.71 -13.63
C VAL A 80 -7.68 -34.31 -15.09
N SER A 81 -6.74 -34.58 -15.99
CA SER A 81 -6.91 -34.34 -17.43
C SER A 81 -7.80 -35.40 -18.10
N ASP A 82 -7.93 -36.59 -17.50
CA ASP A 82 -8.87 -37.62 -17.96
C ASP A 82 -10.25 -37.36 -17.34
N ARG A 83 -11.11 -36.74 -18.15
CA ARG A 83 -12.46 -36.37 -17.75
C ARG A 83 -13.26 -37.57 -17.25
N ASP A 84 -13.25 -38.69 -17.98
CA ASP A 84 -14.12 -39.81 -17.64
C ASP A 84 -13.67 -40.49 -16.34
N ALA A 85 -12.36 -40.64 -16.15
CA ALA A 85 -11.79 -41.17 -14.91
C ALA A 85 -12.10 -40.25 -13.71
N LEU A 86 -11.99 -38.93 -13.89
CA LEU A 86 -12.30 -37.95 -12.86
C LEU A 86 -13.78 -37.98 -12.44
N PHE A 87 -14.70 -37.97 -13.41
CA PHE A 87 -16.13 -37.98 -13.11
C PHE A 87 -16.56 -39.25 -12.37
N ARG A 88 -16.04 -40.42 -12.75
CA ARG A 88 -16.33 -41.68 -12.03
C ARG A 88 -15.84 -41.62 -10.58
N ALA A 89 -14.60 -41.19 -10.36
CA ALA A 89 -14.03 -41.09 -9.01
C ALA A 89 -14.77 -40.09 -8.10
N MET A 90 -15.43 -39.08 -8.67
CA MET A 90 -16.23 -38.11 -7.93
C MET A 90 -17.64 -38.61 -7.59
N GLU A 91 -18.27 -39.38 -8.50
CA GLU A 91 -19.67 -39.80 -8.39
C GLU A 91 -19.84 -41.18 -7.70
N GLU A 92 -18.81 -42.03 -7.65
CA GLU A 92 -18.86 -43.36 -7.02
C GLU A 92 -18.68 -43.32 -5.47
N ARG A 93 -19.19 -42.30 -4.80
CA ARG A 93 -19.10 -42.15 -3.33
C ARG A 93 -20.33 -42.61 -2.57
#